data_AF-A0A182NB99-F1
#
_entry.id   AF-A0A182NB99-F1
#
_cell.length_a   1.000
_cell.length_b   1.000
_cell.length_c   1.000
_cell.angle_alpha   90.00
_cell.angle_beta   90.00
_cell.angle_gamma   90.00
#
_symmetry.space_group_name_H-M   'P 1'
#
loop_
_entity.id
_entity.type
_entity.pdbx_description
1 polymer ?
#
loop_
_entity_poly.entity_id
_entity_poly.type
_entity_poly.pdbx_seq_one_letter_code
_entity_poly.pdbx_strand_id
1 'polypeptide(L)'
;SCLVGPQLEIKICTLGTVINRIAYPADYCHLEGAGRQSQPMPIRWMAWESVLMGKFTSKSDVWSFAVTLWEILTFAREQPFENLSDDKVIENIGHMYQDNKKHILLPIPVGCPREIYDLMCECWQRNEASRPNFREIHLFLQRKNLGYKPNASL
;
A
#
# COMPACT_ATOMS: atom_id res chain seq x y z
N SER A 1 -2.83 1.58 -9.72
CA SER A 1 -3.83 0.74 -10.43
C SER A 1 -5.28 1.19 -10.25
N CYS A 2 -5.54 2.49 -10.04
CA CYS A 2 -6.89 3.02 -9.88
C CYS A 2 -7.20 3.97 -11.05
N LEU A 3 -8.43 3.96 -11.54
CA LEU A 3 -8.94 4.88 -12.55
C LEU A 3 -9.92 5.84 -11.88
N VAL A 4 -9.80 7.11 -12.22
CA VAL A 4 -10.72 8.17 -11.76
C VAL A 4 -11.66 8.52 -12.90
N GLY A 5 -12.95 8.29 -12.68
CA GLY A 5 -14.03 8.66 -13.58
C GLY A 5 -14.67 10.01 -13.22
N PRO A 6 -15.75 10.39 -13.93
CA PRO A 6 -16.56 11.55 -13.58
C PRO A 6 -17.04 11.49 -12.13
N GLN A 7 -17.27 12.66 -11.51
CA GLN A 7 -17.75 12.78 -10.13
C GLN A 7 -16.87 12.08 -9.08
N LEU A 8 -15.56 11.93 -9.38
CA LEU A 8 -14.58 11.26 -8.53
C LEU A 8 -14.92 9.78 -8.29
N GLU A 9 -15.63 9.12 -9.22
CA GLU A 9 -15.82 7.66 -9.18
C GLU A 9 -14.46 6.95 -9.30
N ILE A 10 -14.13 6.06 -8.36
CA ILE A 10 -12.87 5.32 -8.38
C ILE A 10 -13.12 3.85 -8.75
N LYS A 11 -12.38 3.33 -9.72
CA LYS A 11 -12.40 1.91 -10.11
C LYS A 11 -11.00 1.31 -10.01
N ILE A 12 -10.90 0.14 -9.39
CA ILE A 12 -9.66 -0.65 -9.34
C ILE A 12 -9.52 -1.40 -10.67
N CYS A 13 -8.36 -1.27 -11.33
CA CYS A 13 -8.08 -1.93 -12.60
C CYS A 13 -7.00 -3.00 -12.43
N THR A 14 -7.37 -4.27 -12.64
CA THR A 14 -6.48 -5.43 -12.53
C THR A 14 -5.69 -5.72 -13.81
N LEU A 15 -6.23 -5.33 -14.98
CA LEU A 15 -5.57 -5.46 -16.28
C LEU A 15 -4.34 -4.56 -16.43
N GLY A 16 -4.22 -3.55 -15.56
CA GLY A 16 -3.10 -2.59 -15.57
C GLY A 16 -1.76 -3.19 -15.16
N THR A 17 -1.67 -4.41 -14.64
CA THR A 17 -0.42 -4.92 -14.03
C THR A 17 0.77 -4.96 -15.02
N VAL A 18 0.53 -5.21 -16.31
CA VAL A 18 1.59 -5.14 -17.34
C VAL A 18 1.85 -3.70 -17.76
N ILE A 19 0.79 -2.90 -17.97
CA ILE A 19 0.89 -1.50 -18.38
C ILE A 19 1.59 -0.66 -17.31
N ASN A 20 1.29 -0.90 -16.03
CA ASN A 20 1.88 -0.20 -14.90
C ASN A 20 3.37 -0.45 -14.78
N ARG A 21 3.87 -1.65 -15.11
CA ARG A 21 5.31 -1.94 -15.14
C ARG A 21 6.04 -1.11 -16.20
N ILE A 22 5.35 -0.79 -17.29
CA ILE A 22 5.90 0.01 -18.39
C ILE A 22 5.79 1.51 -18.06
N ALA A 23 4.64 1.94 -17.53
CA ALA A 23 4.38 3.35 -17.22
C ALA A 23 5.07 3.84 -15.94
N TYR A 24 5.25 2.96 -14.96
CA TYR A 24 5.81 3.26 -13.63
C TYR A 24 6.96 2.29 -13.27
N PRO A 25 8.02 2.19 -14.09
CA PRO A 25 9.06 1.19 -13.89
C PRO A 25 9.81 1.35 -12.56
N ALA A 26 9.89 2.56 -12.01
CA ALA A 26 10.53 2.85 -10.73
C ALA A 26 9.80 2.26 -9.51
N ASP A 27 8.53 1.85 -9.66
CA ASP A 27 7.76 1.24 -8.59
C ASP A 27 7.96 -0.29 -8.49
N TYR A 28 8.69 -0.88 -9.44
CA TYR A 28 8.85 -2.32 -9.55
C TYR A 28 10.31 -2.75 -9.42
N CYS A 29 10.58 -3.63 -8.47
CA CYS A 29 11.91 -4.16 -8.17
C CYS A 29 12.06 -5.61 -8.66
N HIS A 30 13.26 -5.97 -9.12
CA HIS A 30 13.64 -7.36 -9.38
C HIS A 30 14.22 -7.98 -8.11
N LEU A 31 13.54 -8.98 -7.56
CA LEU A 31 14.03 -9.71 -6.39
C LEU A 31 15.14 -10.69 -6.82
N GLU A 32 16.33 -10.54 -6.23
CA GLU A 32 17.44 -11.47 -6.43
C GLU A 32 17.09 -12.87 -5.89
N GLY A 33 17.50 -13.92 -6.60
CA GLY A 33 17.25 -15.31 -6.21
C GLY A 33 15.95 -15.94 -6.74
N ALA A 34 15.01 -15.14 -7.26
CA ALA A 34 13.79 -15.65 -7.92
C ALA A 34 14.03 -16.14 -9.38
N GLY A 35 15.29 -16.24 -9.80
CA GLY A 35 15.71 -16.62 -11.16
C GLY A 35 15.65 -15.45 -12.16
N ARG A 36 16.42 -15.55 -13.25
CA ARG A 36 16.53 -14.53 -14.33
C ARG A 36 15.21 -14.21 -15.08
N GLN A 37 14.12 -14.92 -14.75
CA GLN A 37 12.80 -14.74 -15.37
C GLN A 37 11.74 -14.21 -14.37
N SER A 38 12.13 -13.82 -13.15
CA SER A 38 11.16 -13.29 -12.20
C SER A 38 10.62 -11.95 -12.67
N GLN A 39 9.30 -11.92 -12.82
CA GLN A 39 8.53 -10.72 -13.06
C GLN A 39 8.83 -9.68 -11.97
N PRO A 40 9.12 -8.41 -12.31
CA PRO A 40 9.40 -7.39 -11.30
C PRO A 40 8.16 -7.13 -10.45
N MET A 41 8.37 -6.81 -9.17
CA MET A 41 7.34 -6.79 -8.13
C MET A 41 7.25 -5.42 -7.44
N PRO A 42 6.05 -4.95 -7.07
CA PRO A 42 5.87 -3.66 -6.41
C PRO A 42 6.15 -3.75 -4.91
N ILE A 43 7.40 -4.05 -4.54
CA ILE A 43 7.79 -4.44 -3.17
C ILE A 43 7.41 -3.41 -2.09
N ARG A 44 7.32 -2.13 -2.45
CA ARG A 44 6.97 -1.02 -1.54
C ARG A 44 5.50 -1.02 -1.11
N TRP A 45 4.63 -1.73 -1.85
CA TRP A 45 3.21 -1.94 -1.51
C TRP A 45 2.94 -3.30 -0.89
N MET A 46 3.89 -4.23 -0.94
CA MET A 46 3.65 -5.62 -0.56
C MET A 46 3.81 -5.84 0.94
N ALA A 47 3.00 -6.75 1.48
CA ALA A 47 3.18 -7.23 2.84
C ALA A 47 4.45 -8.09 2.95
N TRP A 48 5.03 -8.16 4.15
CA TRP A 48 6.29 -8.87 4.37
C TRP A 48 6.20 -10.35 3.97
N GLU A 49 5.07 -11.01 4.25
CA GLU A 49 4.85 -12.41 3.89
C GLU A 49 4.70 -12.62 2.37
N SER A 50 4.23 -11.60 1.65
CA SER A 50 4.13 -11.65 0.19
C SER A 50 5.50 -11.56 -0.47
N VAL A 51 6.39 -10.73 0.09
CA VAL A 51 7.76 -10.56 -0.43
C VAL A 51 8.63 -11.77 -0.08
N LEU A 52 8.63 -12.21 1.18
CA LEU A 52 9.57 -13.23 1.66
C LEU A 52 9.07 -14.66 1.47
N MET A 53 7.75 -14.88 1.47
CA MET A 53 7.16 -16.22 1.42
C MET A 53 6.30 -16.45 0.17
N GLY A 54 6.15 -15.44 -0.70
CA GLY A 54 5.25 -15.53 -1.87
C GLY A 54 3.77 -15.72 -1.48
N LYS A 55 3.37 -15.34 -0.27
CA LYS A 55 2.01 -15.52 0.23
C LYS A 55 1.15 -14.30 -0.09
N PHE A 56 0.17 -14.48 -0.98
CA PHE A 56 -0.78 -13.45 -1.38
C PHE A 56 -2.19 -13.81 -0.87
N THR A 57 -2.77 -12.93 -0.07
CA THR A 57 -4.08 -13.12 0.56
C THR A 57 -4.86 -11.81 0.58
N SER A 58 -6.16 -11.86 0.89
CA SER A 58 -6.92 -10.63 1.15
C SER A 58 -6.34 -9.80 2.31
N LYS A 59 -5.54 -10.40 3.21
CA LYS A 59 -4.84 -9.68 4.28
C LYS A 59 -3.55 -9.01 3.80
N SER A 60 -2.87 -9.55 2.80
CA SER A 60 -1.80 -8.81 2.12
C SER A 60 -2.36 -7.67 1.27
N ASP A 61 -3.55 -7.84 0.67
CA ASP A 61 -4.22 -6.73 -0.04
C ASP A 61 -4.60 -5.57 0.91
N VAL A 62 -4.97 -5.88 2.17
CA VAL A 62 -5.20 -4.86 3.21
C VAL A 62 -3.93 -4.05 3.49
N TRP A 63 -2.77 -4.69 3.52
CA TRP A 63 -1.49 -3.99 3.66
C TRP A 63 -1.26 -3.03 2.49
N SER A 64 -1.41 -3.52 1.26
CA SER A 64 -1.24 -2.72 0.04
C SER A 64 -2.24 -1.56 -0.02
N PHE A 65 -3.48 -1.78 0.42
CA PHE A 65 -4.49 -0.74 0.52
C PHE A 65 -4.06 0.39 1.46
N ALA A 66 -3.45 0.10 2.61
CA ALA A 66 -2.98 1.14 3.52
C ALA A 66 -1.82 1.95 2.92
N VAL A 67 -0.94 1.32 2.13
CA VAL A 67 0.06 2.05 1.33
C VAL A 67 -0.64 2.96 0.31
N THR A 68 -1.67 2.47 -0.38
CA THR A 68 -2.48 3.31 -1.29
C THR A 68 -3.23 4.44 -0.58
N LEU A 69 -3.74 4.22 0.63
CA LEU A 69 -4.35 5.28 1.43
C LEU A 69 -3.31 6.34 1.82
N TRP A 70 -2.07 5.92 2.11
CA TRP A 70 -0.96 6.83 2.36
C TRP A 70 -0.66 7.69 1.12
N GLU A 71 -0.58 7.07 -0.07
CA GLU A 71 -0.40 7.80 -1.34
C GLU A 71 -1.51 8.83 -1.59
N ILE A 72 -2.77 8.46 -1.33
CA ILE A 72 -3.92 9.37 -1.49
C ILE A 72 -3.73 10.63 -0.61
N LEU A 73 -3.27 10.45 0.64
CA LEU A 73 -3.09 11.54 1.59
C LEU A 73 -1.81 12.36 1.37
N THR A 74 -0.80 11.80 0.68
CA THR A 74 0.36 12.55 0.18
C THR A 74 0.15 13.13 -1.21
N PHE A 75 -1.08 13.02 -1.76
CA PHE A 75 -1.43 13.43 -3.13
C PHE A 75 -0.54 12.80 -4.21
N ALA A 76 -0.05 11.58 -3.95
CA ALA A 76 0.88 10.84 -4.80
C ALA A 76 2.13 11.66 -5.22
N ARG A 77 2.58 12.57 -4.35
CA ARG A 77 3.78 13.40 -4.59
C ARG A 77 5.08 12.69 -4.25
N GLU A 78 5.01 11.68 -3.39
CA GLU A 78 6.15 10.96 -2.83
C GLU A 78 5.95 9.47 -3.09
N GLN A 79 7.03 8.76 -3.42
CA GLN A 79 7.01 7.30 -3.52
C GLN A 79 7.03 6.71 -2.10
N PRO A 80 6.28 5.63 -1.81
CA PRO A 80 6.42 4.94 -0.53
C PRO A 80 7.87 4.54 -0.25
N PHE A 81 8.39 4.98 0.89
CA PHE A 81 9.80 4.80 1.29
C PHE A 81 10.81 5.41 0.30
N GLU A 82 10.51 6.55 -0.33
CA GLU A 82 11.37 7.20 -1.35
C GLU A 82 12.85 7.38 -0.93
N ASN A 83 13.11 7.55 0.37
CA ASN A 83 14.46 7.70 0.92
C ASN A 83 15.25 6.38 1.04
N LEU A 84 14.62 5.24 0.75
CA LEU A 84 15.23 3.91 0.79
C LEU A 84 15.44 3.39 -0.64
N SER A 85 16.63 2.84 -0.90
CA SER A 85 16.84 1.98 -2.06
C SER A 85 16.04 0.69 -1.94
N ASP A 86 15.85 -0.03 -3.04
CA ASP A 86 15.12 -1.29 -3.05
C ASP A 86 15.71 -2.33 -2.08
N ASP A 87 17.03 -2.44 -1.99
CA ASP A 87 17.72 -3.31 -1.01
C ASP A 87 17.38 -2.93 0.43
N LYS A 88 17.27 -1.61 0.71
CA LYS A 88 16.90 -1.12 2.03
C LYS A 88 15.42 -1.34 2.34
N VAL A 89 14.54 -1.33 1.33
CA VAL A 89 13.15 -1.76 1.49
C VAL A 89 13.08 -3.25 1.83
N ILE A 90 13.86 -4.09 1.13
CA ILE A 90 13.93 -5.53 1.42
C ILE A 90 14.50 -5.79 2.83
N GLU A 91 15.53 -5.06 3.24
CA GLU A 91 16.07 -5.11 4.62
C GLU A 91 15.00 -4.73 5.65
N ASN A 92 14.26 -3.65 5.40
CA ASN A 92 13.17 -3.20 6.27
C ASN A 92 12.06 -4.26 6.42
N ILE A 93 11.70 -4.92 5.31
CA ILE A 93 10.78 -6.07 5.29
C ILE A 93 11.34 -7.24 6.12
N GLY A 94 12.64 -7.51 6.01
CA GLY A 94 13.34 -8.52 6.82
C GLY A 94 13.25 -8.22 8.32
N HIS A 95 13.39 -6.94 8.72
CA HIS A 95 13.18 -6.53 10.10
C HIS A 95 11.75 -6.75 10.58
N MET A 96 10.75 -6.57 9.71
CA MET A 96 9.35 -6.88 10.03
C MET A 96 9.14 -8.37 10.28
N TYR A 97 9.73 -9.23 9.43
CA TYR A 97 9.67 -10.68 9.61
C TYR A 97 10.34 -11.13 10.92
N GLN A 98 11.53 -10.62 11.22
CA GLN A 98 12.30 -10.94 12.42
C GLN A 98 11.69 -10.41 13.72
N ASP A 99 10.72 -9.49 13.63
CA ASP A 99 10.09 -8.81 14.79
C ASP A 99 11.11 -8.16 15.74
N ASN A 100 12.20 -7.65 15.17
CA ASN A 100 13.33 -7.11 15.93
C ASN A 100 13.15 -5.61 16.28
N LYS A 101 11.97 -5.04 16.00
CA LYS A 101 11.59 -3.63 16.21
C LYS A 101 12.46 -2.59 15.48
N LYS A 102 13.24 -3.00 14.48
CA LYS A 102 14.03 -2.10 13.62
C LYS A 102 13.31 -1.69 12.34
N HIS A 103 12.15 -2.29 12.06
CA HIS A 103 11.36 -1.91 10.89
C HIS A 103 10.82 -0.50 11.06
N ILE A 104 10.76 0.24 9.95
CA ILE A 104 10.13 1.54 9.84
C ILE A 104 8.86 1.42 9.02
N LEU A 105 7.83 2.15 9.44
CA LEU A 105 6.59 2.32 8.70
C LEU A 105 6.64 3.64 7.93
N LEU A 106 5.74 3.80 6.95
CA LEU A 106 5.57 5.10 6.29
C LEU A 106 5.14 6.15 7.33
N PRO A 107 5.69 7.38 7.27
CA PRO A 107 5.37 8.41 8.25
C PRO A 107 3.92 8.90 8.10
N ILE A 108 3.36 9.50 9.14
CA ILE A 108 2.06 10.16 9.05
C ILE A 108 2.09 11.29 8.00
N PRO A 109 1.22 11.28 6.98
CA PRO A 109 1.15 12.36 6.00
C PRO A 109 0.80 13.70 6.64
N VAL A 110 1.28 14.80 6.06
CA VAL A 110 0.95 16.16 6.53
C VAL A 110 -0.55 16.40 6.45
N GLY A 111 -1.16 16.80 7.57
CA GLY A 111 -2.60 17.04 7.66
C GLY A 111 -3.46 15.78 7.74
N CYS A 112 -2.86 14.59 7.82
CA CYS A 112 -3.59 13.34 8.04
C CYS A 112 -4.19 13.30 9.45
N PRO A 113 -5.51 13.08 9.61
CA PRO A 113 -6.11 12.85 10.92
C PRO A 113 -5.49 11.63 11.59
N ARG A 114 -5.18 11.74 12.89
CA ARG A 114 -4.49 10.69 13.65
C ARG A 114 -5.16 9.32 13.53
N GLU A 115 -6.49 9.29 13.59
CA GLU A 115 -7.27 8.04 13.52
C GLU A 115 -7.19 7.35 12.15
N ILE A 116 -6.96 8.12 11.07
CA ILE A 116 -6.74 7.57 9.73
C ILE A 116 -5.36 6.91 9.66
N TYR A 117 -4.35 7.54 10.26
CA TYR A 117 -3.02 6.95 10.36
C TYR A 117 -2.98 5.72 11.27
N ASP A 118 -3.71 5.74 12.39
CA ASP A 118 -3.83 4.57 13.27
C ASP A 118 -4.47 3.39 12.51
N LEU A 119 -5.49 3.63 11.67
CA LEU A 119 -6.03 2.61 10.76
C LEU A 119 -4.96 2.06 9.80
N MET A 120 -4.09 2.90 9.24
CA MET A 120 -2.98 2.41 8.40
C MET A 120 -2.05 1.50 9.19
N CYS A 121 -1.68 1.88 10.42
CA CYS A 121 -0.85 1.06 11.30
C CYS A 121 -1.53 -0.28 11.68
N GLU A 122 -2.85 -0.32 11.83
CA GLU A 122 -3.61 -1.57 11.99
C GLU A 122 -3.53 -2.46 10.74
N CYS A 123 -3.55 -1.87 9.55
CA CYS A 123 -3.36 -2.62 8.30
C CYS A 123 -1.94 -3.16 8.13
N TRP A 124 -0.94 -2.51 8.72
CA TRP A 124 0.47 -2.93 8.68
C TRP A 124 0.90 -3.81 9.85
N GLN A 125 -0.04 -4.44 10.55
CA GLN A 125 0.30 -5.41 11.60
C GLN A 125 1.06 -6.61 11.01
N ARG A 126 2.10 -7.05 11.74
CA ARG A 126 2.92 -8.21 11.37
C ARG A 126 2.06 -9.46 11.19
N ASN A 127 1.19 -9.73 12.16
CA ASN A 127 0.25 -10.84 12.09
C ASN A 127 -0.92 -10.51 11.17
N GLU A 128 -1.08 -11.27 10.07
CA GLU A 128 -2.18 -11.12 9.11
C GLU A 128 -3.56 -11.15 9.77
N ALA A 129 -3.74 -11.97 10.82
CA ALA A 129 -5.01 -12.09 11.52
C ALA A 129 -5.38 -10.83 12.34
N SER A 130 -4.39 -10.03 12.72
CA SER A 130 -4.58 -8.79 13.48
C SER A 130 -4.96 -7.60 12.59
N ARG A 131 -4.78 -7.69 11.27
CA ARG A 131 -5.17 -6.64 10.34
C ARG A 131 -6.70 -6.60 10.24
N PRO A 132 -7.34 -5.44 10.02
CA PRO A 132 -8.78 -5.38 9.75
C PRO A 132 -9.12 -6.07 8.42
N ASN A 133 -10.40 -6.30 8.16
CA ASN A 133 -10.89 -6.68 6.83
C ASN A 133 -11.43 -5.45 6.09
N PHE A 134 -11.62 -5.57 4.77
CA PHE A 134 -12.09 -4.46 3.95
C PHE A 134 -13.46 -3.91 4.35
N ARG A 135 -14.34 -4.73 4.94
CA ARG A 135 -15.65 -4.26 5.43
C ARG A 135 -15.46 -3.32 6.63
N GLU A 136 -14.58 -3.65 7.57
CA GLU A 136 -14.25 -2.82 8.73
C GLU A 136 -13.62 -1.49 8.29
N ILE A 137 -12.64 -1.56 7.38
CA ILE A 137 -12.00 -0.38 6.76
C ILE A 137 -13.04 0.52 6.09
N HIS A 138 -13.90 -0.06 5.25
CA HIS A 138 -14.93 0.69 4.53
C HIS A 138 -15.89 1.40 5.48
N LEU A 139 -16.42 0.70 6.49
CA LEU A 139 -17.33 1.28 7.47
C LEU A 139 -16.66 2.38 8.31
N PHE A 140 -15.37 2.25 8.60
CA PHE A 140 -14.61 3.31 9.28
C PHE A 140 -14.49 4.56 8.39
N LEU A 141 -14.01 4.40 7.15
CA LEU A 141 -13.82 5.53 6.23
C LEU A 141 -15.15 6.19 5.84
N GLN A 142 -16.20 5.41 5.65
CA GLN A 142 -17.55 5.92 5.39
C GLN A 142 -18.05 6.78 6.55
N ARG A 143 -17.83 6.36 7.81
CA ARG A 143 -18.19 7.14 8.99
C ARG A 143 -17.43 8.46 9.07
N LYS A 144 -16.15 8.46 8.71
CA LYS A 144 -15.32 9.69 8.68
C LYS A 144 -15.73 10.67 7.58
N ASN A 145 -16.31 10.16 6.48
CA ASN A 145 -16.79 10.96 5.36
C ASN A 145 -18.30 11.27 5.41
N LEU A 146 -18.97 11.04 6.54
CA LEU A 146 -20.39 11.34 6.67
C LEU A 146 -20.67 12.83 6.38
N GLY A 147 -21.64 13.08 5.49
CA GLY A 147 -22.01 14.43 5.09
C GLY A 147 -21.18 15.01 3.94
N TYR A 148 -20.10 14.35 3.51
CA TYR A 148 -19.38 14.76 2.31
C TYR A 148 -20.24 14.52 1.06
N LYS A 149 -20.47 15.59 0.29
CA LYS A 149 -21.05 15.52 -1.06
C LYS A 149 -20.00 16.04 -2.03
N PRO A 150 -19.51 15.22 -2.97
CA PRO A 150 -18.65 15.72 -4.04
C PRO A 150 -19.42 16.83 -4.76
N ASN A 151 -18.83 18.02 -4.89
CA ASN A 151 -19.42 19.05 -5.73
C ASN A 151 -19.51 18.50 -7.16
N ALA A 152 -20.70 18.50 -7.74
CA ALA A 152 -20.96 17.98 -9.09
C ALA A 152 -20.39 18.87 -10.23
N SER A 153 -19.40 19.71 -9.91
CA SER A 153 -18.87 20.75 -10.79
C SER A 153 -17.35 20.62 -10.90
N LEU A 154 -16.92 19.66 -11.70
CA LEU A 154 -15.64 19.68 -12.43
C LEU A 154 -15.93 19.26 -13.88
#